data_AF-A0AAI9CK04-F1
#
_entry.id   AF-A0AAI9CK04-F1
#
_cell.length_a   1.000
_cell.length_b   1.000
_cell.length_c   1.000
_cell.angle_alpha   90.00
_cell.angle_beta   90.00
_cell.angle_gamma   90.00
#
_symmetry.space_group_name_H-M   'P 1'
#
loop_
_entity.id
_entity.type
_entity.pdbx_description
1 polymer ?
#
loop_
_entity_poly.entity_id
_entity_poly.type
_entity_poly.pdbx_seq_one_letter_code
_entity_poly.pdbx_strand_id
1 'polypeptide(L)'
;MTDDGSLPEVELAYREAAGTADAFAYLFACGARVAGSGSVQLWHRAEDLGQPFMGPGDARRVLQDEVEPFHVGLADIACGGVLLPELGVLVMRHGLTLDYRMGASWGQREVQAFLLLLHQLQRRGGVMTVPWWGEEGQHRFETALAAVEIS
;
A
#
# COMPACT_ATOMS: atom_id res chain seq x y z
N MET A 1 12.13 4.97 -17.60
CA MET A 1 11.33 3.77 -17.31
C MET A 1 10.65 3.35 -18.59
N THR A 2 10.64 2.06 -18.89
CA THR A 2 9.84 1.50 -19.99
C THR A 2 8.48 1.16 -19.40
N ASP A 3 7.42 1.70 -19.97
CA ASP A 3 6.05 1.28 -19.66
C ASP A 3 5.85 -0.13 -20.21
N ASP A 4 5.97 -1.14 -19.35
CA ASP A 4 5.73 -2.53 -19.70
C ASP A 4 4.35 -3.02 -19.23
N GLY A 5 3.53 -2.13 -18.65
CA GLY A 5 2.23 -2.45 -18.09
C GLY A 5 2.26 -3.43 -16.92
N SER A 6 3.42 -3.66 -16.30
CA SER A 6 3.54 -4.56 -15.15
C SER A 6 2.80 -4.01 -13.92
N LEU A 7 2.46 -4.93 -13.01
CA LEU A 7 1.89 -4.65 -11.69
C LEU A 7 2.88 -5.09 -10.62
N PRO A 8 4.02 -4.40 -10.47
CA PRO A 8 4.96 -4.67 -9.39
C PRO A 8 4.29 -4.50 -8.02
N GLU A 9 4.72 -5.34 -7.09
CA GLU A 9 4.23 -5.35 -5.72
C GLU A 9 5.37 -5.00 -4.75
N VAL A 10 5.03 -4.18 -3.75
CA VAL A 10 5.82 -3.98 -2.55
C VAL A 10 5.03 -4.57 -1.39
N GLU A 11 5.57 -5.60 -0.76
CA GLU A 11 4.98 -6.21 0.42
C GLU A 11 5.53 -5.54 1.67
N LEU A 12 4.66 -5.28 2.64
CA LEU A 12 4.98 -4.70 3.94
C LEU A 12 4.52 -5.68 5.01
N ALA A 13 5.46 -6.31 5.70
CA ALA A 13 5.17 -7.17 6.84
C ALA A 13 5.28 -6.39 8.15
N TYR A 14 4.30 -6.58 9.05
CA TYR A 14 4.32 -6.04 10.41
C TYR A 14 4.36 -7.17 11.42
N ARG A 15 5.24 -7.03 12.42
CA ARG A 15 5.34 -8.00 13.53
C ARG A 15 4.01 -8.12 14.28
N GLU A 16 3.44 -6.98 14.65
CA GLU A 16 2.16 -6.90 15.34
C GLU A 16 1.07 -6.50 14.36
N ALA A 17 -0.08 -7.17 14.43
CA ALA A 17 -1.19 -6.97 13.52
C ALA A 17 -1.69 -5.51 13.51
N ALA A 18 -1.60 -4.82 14.66
CA ALA A 18 -1.92 -3.40 14.80
C ALA A 18 -1.13 -2.51 13.81
N GLY A 19 0.10 -2.89 13.46
CA GLY A 19 0.92 -2.18 12.48
C GLY A 19 0.26 -2.08 11.10
N THR A 20 -0.47 -3.12 10.68
CA THR A 20 -1.25 -3.07 9.44
C THR A 20 -2.32 -1.99 9.49
N ALA A 21 -3.11 -1.95 10.59
CA ALA A 21 -4.20 -0.98 10.71
C ALA A 21 -3.65 0.45 10.78
N ASP A 22 -2.55 0.67 11.48
CA ASP A 22 -1.90 1.98 11.58
C ASP A 22 -1.30 2.42 10.24
N ALA A 23 -0.68 1.51 9.51
CA ALA A 23 -0.14 1.75 8.17
C ALA A 23 -1.24 2.07 7.15
N PHE A 24 -2.33 1.33 7.17
CA PHE A 24 -3.47 1.57 6.28
C PHE A 24 -4.13 2.91 6.60
N ALA A 25 -4.37 3.21 7.88
CA ALA A 25 -4.90 4.49 8.32
C ALA A 25 -3.99 5.66 7.92
N TYR A 26 -2.66 5.46 7.92
CA TYR A 26 -1.71 6.47 7.49
C TYR A 26 -1.88 6.85 6.00
N LEU A 27 -2.22 5.92 5.11
CA LEU A 27 -2.51 6.24 3.71
C LEU A 27 -3.66 7.26 3.61
N PHE A 28 -4.72 7.08 4.39
CA PHE A 28 -5.84 8.03 4.47
C PHE A 28 -5.46 9.35 5.13
N ALA A 29 -4.56 9.33 6.13
CA ALA A 29 -4.01 10.55 6.71
C ALA A 29 -3.18 11.36 5.69
N CYS A 30 -2.59 10.68 4.69
CA CYS A 30 -1.95 11.30 3.53
C CYS A 30 -2.95 11.77 2.46
N GLY A 31 -4.27 11.72 2.72
CA GLY A 31 -5.29 12.20 1.78
C GLY A 31 -5.85 11.13 0.84
N ALA A 32 -5.52 9.85 1.02
CA ALA A 32 -6.06 8.78 0.18
C ALA A 32 -7.59 8.79 0.13
N ARG A 33 -8.13 8.52 -1.05
CA ARG A 33 -9.54 8.17 -1.27
C ARG A 33 -9.66 6.90 -2.08
N VAL A 34 -10.78 6.20 -1.95
CA VAL A 34 -11.09 5.04 -2.78
C VAL A 34 -11.13 5.47 -4.25
N ALA A 35 -10.39 4.75 -5.09
CA ALA A 35 -10.32 4.99 -6.53
C ALA A 35 -11.54 4.39 -7.24
N GLY A 36 -11.99 5.06 -8.30
CA GLY A 36 -13.17 4.66 -9.08
C GLY A 36 -14.51 4.94 -8.39
N SER A 37 -15.60 4.53 -9.07
CA SER A 37 -16.99 4.71 -8.62
C SER A 37 -17.61 3.43 -8.03
N GLY A 38 -16.84 2.34 -7.93
CA GLY A 38 -17.30 1.06 -7.38
C GLY A 38 -17.19 1.01 -5.86
N SER A 39 -18.19 0.42 -5.21
CA SER A 39 -18.10 0.10 -3.78
C SER A 39 -17.20 -1.11 -3.59
N VAL A 40 -16.08 -0.96 -2.89
CA VAL A 40 -15.32 -2.11 -2.38
C VAL A 40 -16.21 -2.88 -1.40
N GLN A 41 -16.28 -4.20 -1.56
CA GLN A 41 -17.03 -5.09 -0.70
C GLN A 41 -16.06 -5.92 0.13
N LEU A 42 -16.30 -5.95 1.44
CA LEU A 42 -15.59 -6.76 2.42
C LEU A 42 -16.42 -8.00 2.71
N TRP A 43 -15.82 -9.18 2.61
CA TRP A 43 -16.54 -10.42 2.92
C TRP A 43 -16.55 -10.66 4.43
N HIS A 44 -17.73 -10.57 5.05
CA HIS A 44 -17.89 -10.84 6.48
C HIS A 44 -17.96 -12.35 6.73
N ARG A 45 -17.02 -12.89 7.50
CA ARG A 45 -16.84 -14.34 7.62
C ARG A 45 -18.04 -15.04 8.28
N ALA A 46 -18.55 -14.48 9.37
CA ALA A 46 -19.59 -15.13 10.16
C ALA A 46 -20.99 -15.01 9.55
N GLU A 47 -21.22 -13.96 8.75
CA GLU A 47 -22.50 -13.73 8.07
C GLU A 47 -22.51 -14.26 6.63
N ASP A 48 -21.34 -14.64 6.11
CA ASP A 48 -21.12 -15.12 4.75
C ASP A 48 -21.73 -14.19 3.69
N LEU A 49 -21.47 -12.89 3.83
CA LEU A 49 -22.00 -11.85 2.95
C LEU A 49 -21.04 -10.67 2.76
N GLY A 50 -21.21 -9.98 1.63
CA GLY A 50 -20.49 -8.74 1.33
C GLY A 50 -21.06 -7.54 2.08
N GLN A 51 -20.18 -6.80 2.75
CA GLN A 51 -20.49 -5.54 3.40
C GLN A 51 -19.66 -4.41 2.74
N PRO A 52 -20.20 -3.19 2.60
CA PRO A 52 -19.45 -2.11 1.99
C PRO A 52 -18.22 -1.73 2.82
N PHE A 53 -17.12 -1.40 2.15
CA PHE A 53 -15.99 -0.71 2.76
C PHE A 53 -16.45 0.67 3.26
N MET A 54 -16.26 0.92 4.55
CA MET A 54 -16.66 2.13 5.25
C MET A 54 -15.48 3.07 5.49
N GLY A 55 -14.24 2.58 5.45
CA GLY A 55 -13.05 3.41 5.57
C GLY A 55 -11.85 2.72 6.22
N PRO A 56 -10.80 3.47 6.61
CA PRO A 56 -9.57 2.89 7.15
C PRO A 56 -9.76 2.03 8.40
N GLY A 57 -10.85 2.23 9.14
CA GLY A 57 -11.21 1.41 10.30
C GLY A 57 -11.43 -0.06 9.96
N ASP A 58 -11.82 -0.39 8.73
CA ASP A 58 -12.08 -1.77 8.30
C ASP A 58 -10.84 -2.66 8.31
N ALA A 59 -9.63 -2.08 8.26
CA ALA A 59 -8.41 -2.88 8.46
C ALA A 59 -8.44 -3.62 9.81
N ARG A 60 -8.96 -2.98 10.88
CA ARG A 60 -9.06 -3.62 12.21
C ARG A 60 -9.99 -4.84 12.20
N ARG A 61 -10.96 -4.88 11.31
CA ARG A 61 -11.89 -6.01 11.17
C ARG A 61 -11.19 -7.23 10.58
N VAL A 62 -10.21 -7.04 9.69
CA VAL A 62 -9.30 -8.10 9.22
C VAL A 62 -8.45 -8.64 10.38
N LEU A 63 -7.93 -7.74 11.23
CA LEU A 63 -7.13 -8.12 12.40
C LEU A 63 -7.94 -8.97 13.39
N GLN A 64 -9.23 -8.69 13.52
CA GLN A 64 -10.17 -9.38 14.40
C GLN A 64 -10.76 -10.66 13.79
N ASP A 65 -10.39 -11.00 12.55
CA ASP A 65 -10.96 -12.11 11.77
C ASP A 65 -12.48 -11.98 11.53
N GLU A 66 -12.99 -10.74 11.53
CA GLU A 66 -14.40 -10.43 11.25
C GLU A 66 -14.67 -10.44 9.74
N VAL A 67 -13.74 -9.87 8.96
CA VAL A 67 -13.79 -9.83 7.49
C VAL A 67 -12.54 -10.47 6.89
N GLU A 68 -12.67 -10.97 5.66
CA GLU A 68 -11.53 -11.46 4.89
C GLU A 68 -10.54 -10.35 4.52
N PRO A 69 -9.27 -10.68 4.22
CA PRO A 69 -8.37 -9.76 3.54
C PRO A 69 -9.03 -9.15 2.30
N PHE A 70 -8.81 -7.87 2.08
CA PHE A 70 -9.49 -7.14 1.01
C PHE A 70 -8.50 -6.27 0.23
N HIS A 71 -8.82 -6.06 -1.05
CA HIS A 71 -8.06 -5.19 -1.94
C HIS A 71 -8.85 -3.93 -2.26
N VAL A 72 -8.19 -2.78 -2.19
CA VAL A 72 -8.78 -1.47 -2.51
C VAL A 72 -7.82 -0.64 -3.33
N GLY A 73 -8.31 -0.06 -4.44
CA GLY A 73 -7.60 0.99 -5.15
C GLY A 73 -7.69 2.30 -4.37
N LEU A 74 -6.55 2.94 -4.13
CA LEU A 74 -6.45 4.24 -3.46
C LEU A 74 -5.82 5.27 -4.41
N ALA A 75 -6.47 6.43 -4.51
CA ALA A 75 -6.01 7.58 -5.26
C ALA A 75 -5.73 8.78 -4.34
N ASP A 76 -5.08 9.80 -4.89
CA ASP A 76 -4.80 11.10 -4.25
C ASP A 76 -3.97 11.03 -2.96
N ILE A 77 -3.16 9.96 -2.80
CA ILE A 77 -2.18 9.90 -1.72
C ILE A 77 -1.15 11.01 -1.94
N ALA A 78 -1.10 11.97 -1.02
CA ALA A 78 -0.17 13.08 -1.06
C ALA A 78 1.10 12.75 -0.25
N CYS A 79 2.26 12.78 -0.90
CA CYS A 79 3.55 12.61 -0.24
C CYS A 79 4.61 13.49 -0.90
N GLY A 80 5.42 14.19 -0.10
CA GLY A 80 6.49 15.05 -0.64
C GLY A 80 5.99 16.16 -1.58
N GLY A 81 4.75 16.63 -1.41
CA GLY A 81 4.13 17.62 -2.31
C GLY A 81 3.71 17.08 -3.68
N VAL A 82 3.67 15.76 -3.86
CA VAL A 82 3.24 15.07 -5.08
C VAL A 82 2.01 14.21 -4.75
N LEU A 83 1.02 14.22 -5.63
CA LEU A 83 -0.08 13.24 -5.61
C LEU A 83 0.38 12.00 -6.35
N LEU A 84 0.39 10.87 -5.67
CA LEU A 84 0.80 9.61 -6.28
C LEU A 84 -0.24 9.13 -7.31
N PRO A 85 0.22 8.43 -8.36
CA PRO A 85 -0.66 7.57 -9.15
C PRO A 85 -1.41 6.58 -8.25
N GLU A 86 -2.53 6.06 -8.75
CA GLU A 86 -3.35 5.07 -8.03
C GLU A 86 -2.50 3.86 -7.58
N LEU A 87 -2.70 3.45 -6.32
CA LEU A 87 -2.11 2.26 -5.73
C LEU A 87 -3.21 1.26 -5.41
N GLY A 88 -3.06 0.01 -5.82
CA GLY A 88 -3.78 -1.10 -5.23
C GLY A 88 -3.21 -1.41 -3.84
N VAL A 89 -4.09 -1.65 -2.87
CA VAL A 89 -3.70 -1.96 -1.49
C VAL A 89 -4.45 -3.20 -1.03
N LEU A 90 -3.72 -4.31 -0.90
CA LEU A 90 -4.20 -5.52 -0.23
C LEU A 90 -3.96 -5.38 1.28
N VAL A 91 -5.01 -5.49 2.07
CA VAL A 91 -4.95 -5.44 3.53
C VAL A 91 -5.04 -6.85 4.11
N MET A 92 -3.99 -7.27 4.81
CA MET A 92 -3.89 -8.58 5.47
C MET A 92 -3.64 -8.40 6.97
N ARG A 93 -3.90 -9.45 7.76
CA ARG A 93 -3.74 -9.41 9.23
C ARG A 93 -2.35 -8.90 9.67
N HIS A 94 -1.28 -9.31 8.99
CA HIS A 94 0.10 -8.97 9.33
C HIS A 94 0.85 -8.22 8.22
N GLY A 95 0.13 -7.60 7.29
CA GLY A 95 0.80 -6.85 6.23
C GLY A 95 -0.10 -6.09 5.29
N LEU A 96 0.53 -5.23 4.50
CA LEU A 96 -0.05 -4.61 3.32
C LEU A 96 0.73 -5.06 2.09
N THR A 97 0.06 -5.25 0.96
CA THR A 97 0.72 -5.30 -0.34
C THR A 97 0.30 -4.07 -1.13
N LEU A 98 1.27 -3.29 -1.59
CA LEU A 98 1.05 -2.15 -2.46
C LEU A 98 1.40 -2.58 -3.88
N ASP A 99 0.42 -2.60 -4.76
CA ASP A 99 0.63 -2.79 -6.19
C ASP A 99 0.36 -1.49 -6.94
N TYR A 100 1.06 -1.30 -8.05
CA TYR A 100 0.84 -0.14 -8.90
C TYR A 100 0.99 -0.52 -10.36
N ARG A 101 0.20 0.11 -11.22
CA ARG A 101 0.38 -0.03 -12.66
C ARG A 101 1.57 0.81 -13.10
N MET A 102 2.65 0.16 -13.52
CA MET A 102 3.74 0.82 -14.23
C MET A 102 3.19 1.50 -15.47
N GLY A 103 3.66 2.72 -15.74
CA GLY A 103 3.35 3.41 -16.98
C GLY A 103 3.63 4.90 -16.96
N ALA A 104 3.07 5.62 -17.93
CA ALA A 104 3.37 7.03 -18.17
C ALA A 104 3.10 7.98 -16.97
N SER A 105 2.25 7.57 -16.03
CA SER A 105 1.97 8.33 -14.79
C SER A 105 3.12 8.29 -13.78
N TRP A 106 4.11 7.40 -13.95
CA TRP A 106 5.25 7.25 -13.06
C TRP A 106 6.46 7.99 -13.63
N GLY A 107 6.62 9.26 -13.27
CA GLY A 107 7.81 10.06 -13.52
C GLY A 107 8.81 9.99 -12.35
N GLN A 108 9.93 10.70 -12.48
CA GLN A 108 10.95 10.75 -11.43
C GLN A 108 10.39 11.30 -10.10
N ARG A 109 9.49 12.29 -10.17
CA ARG A 109 8.90 12.91 -8.98
C ARG A 109 7.96 11.96 -8.25
N GLU A 110 7.15 11.21 -9.00
CA GLU A 110 6.19 10.24 -8.47
C GLU A 110 6.92 9.04 -7.85
N VAL A 111 8.00 8.57 -8.48
CA VAL A 111 8.87 7.53 -7.90
C VAL A 111 9.51 8.01 -6.60
N GLN A 112 10.04 9.23 -6.54
CA GLN A 112 10.61 9.78 -5.30
C GLN A 112 9.56 9.92 -4.20
N ALA A 113 8.37 10.40 -4.53
CA ALA A 113 7.27 10.51 -3.58
C ALA A 113 6.80 9.13 -3.07
N PHE A 114 6.83 8.10 -3.93
CA PHE A 114 6.48 6.74 -3.53
C PHE A 114 7.55 6.13 -2.63
N LEU A 115 8.84 6.31 -2.94
CA LEU A 115 9.93 5.92 -2.04
C LEU A 115 9.83 6.63 -0.68
N LEU A 116 9.43 7.92 -0.67
CA LEU A 116 9.17 8.65 0.57
C LEU A 116 7.98 8.06 1.35
N LEU A 117 6.88 7.74 0.68
CA LEU A 117 5.74 7.07 1.32
C LEU A 117 6.17 5.73 1.94
N LEU A 118 6.91 4.91 1.19
CA LEU A 118 7.43 3.63 1.66
C LEU A 118 8.34 3.83 2.87
N HIS A 119 9.26 4.79 2.83
CA HIS A 119 10.11 5.10 3.96
C HIS A 119 9.30 5.48 5.22
N GLN A 120 8.22 6.25 5.05
CA GLN A 120 7.31 6.57 6.17
C GLN A 120 6.60 5.33 6.73
N LEU A 121 6.20 4.39 5.88
CA LEU A 121 5.61 3.11 6.32
C LEU A 121 6.65 2.23 7.02
N GLN A 122 7.90 2.22 6.55
CA GLN A 122 9.01 1.51 7.19
C GLN A 122 9.27 2.04 8.61
N ARG A 123 9.27 3.37 8.78
CA ARG A 123 9.39 4.02 10.10
C ARG A 123 8.24 3.69 11.07
N ARG A 124 7.13 3.15 10.56
CA ARG A 124 5.99 2.64 11.35
C ARG A 124 6.10 1.14 11.64
N GLY A 125 7.24 0.54 11.35
CA GLY A 125 7.54 -0.87 11.66
C GLY A 125 7.29 -1.83 10.50
N GLY A 126 7.03 -1.32 9.29
CA GLY A 126 6.91 -2.16 8.10
C GLY A 126 8.27 -2.67 7.64
N VAL A 127 8.39 -3.99 7.47
CA VAL A 127 9.54 -4.63 6.80
C VAL A 127 9.15 -4.88 5.35
N MET A 128 9.97 -4.41 4.41
CA MET A 128 9.59 -4.36 3.01
C MET A 128 10.29 -5.41 2.15
N THR A 129 9.54 -6.04 1.27
CA THR A 129 10.04 -6.96 0.25
C THR A 129 9.46 -6.64 -1.12
N VAL A 130 10.26 -6.82 -2.18
CA VAL A 130 9.86 -6.70 -3.59
C VAL A 130 10.05 -8.04 -4.29
N PRO A 131 9.19 -9.04 -4.00
CA PRO A 131 9.43 -10.44 -4.35
C PRO A 131 9.61 -10.67 -5.86
N TRP A 132 8.98 -9.84 -6.68
CA TRP A 132 9.02 -9.92 -8.14
C TRP A 132 10.31 -9.40 -8.76
N TRP A 133 11.16 -8.70 -8.01
CA TRP A 133 12.35 -8.04 -8.56
C TRP A 133 13.62 -8.88 -8.39
N GLY A 134 13.53 -10.04 -7.73
CA GLY A 134 14.66 -10.90 -7.41
C GLY A 134 15.65 -10.28 -6.42
N GLU A 135 16.72 -10.98 -6.09
CA GLU A 135 17.69 -10.54 -5.07
C GLU A 135 18.39 -9.22 -5.44
N GLU A 136 18.79 -9.07 -6.71
CA GLU A 136 19.43 -7.83 -7.16
C GLU A 136 18.44 -6.64 -7.13
N GLY A 137 17.18 -6.88 -7.49
CA GLY A 137 16.13 -5.88 -7.42
C GLY A 137 15.80 -5.48 -5.98
N GLN A 138 15.74 -6.44 -5.06
CA GLN A 138 15.61 -6.21 -3.63
C GLN A 138 16.75 -5.32 -3.11
N HIS A 139 18.00 -5.61 -3.47
CA HIS A 139 19.15 -4.81 -3.04
C HIS A 139 19.10 -3.37 -3.58
N ARG A 140 18.71 -3.19 -4.84
CA ARG A 140 18.53 -1.86 -5.45
C ARG A 140 17.39 -1.08 -4.78
N PHE A 141 16.29 -1.77 -4.46
CA PHE A 141 15.16 -1.18 -3.74
C PHE A 141 15.57 -0.70 -2.36
N GLU A 142 16.26 -1.52 -1.57
CA GLU A 142 16.78 -1.16 -0.24
C GLU A 142 17.73 0.03 -0.31
N THR A 143 18.62 0.05 -1.30
CA THR A 143 19.55 1.17 -1.52
C THR A 143 18.80 2.46 -1.84
N ALA A 144 17.78 2.40 -2.70
CA ALA A 144 16.95 3.56 -3.03
C ALA A 144 16.16 4.06 -1.82
N LEU A 145 15.63 3.15 -1.00
CA LEU A 145 14.87 3.47 0.21
C LEU A 145 15.76 4.14 1.27
N ALA A 146 16.98 3.65 1.48
CA ALA A 146 17.94 4.25 2.40
C ALA A 146 18.41 5.65 1.95
N ALA A 147 18.46 5.91 0.64
CA ALA A 147 18.85 7.22 0.11
C ALA A 147 17.82 8.33 0.44
N VAL A 148 16.56 7.97 0.70
CA VAL A 148 15.50 8.92 1.12
C VAL A 148 15.76 9.50 2.51
N GLU A 149 16.48 8.79 3.38
CA GLU A 149 16.80 9.29 4.73
C GLU A 149 17.72 10.53 4.73
N ILE A 150 18.43 10.76 3.62
CA ILE A 150 19.51 11.76 3.51
C ILE A 150 19.02 13.05 2.83
N SER A 151 17.82 13.04 2.23
CA SER A 151 17.21 14.18 1.51
C SER A 151 16.19 14.94 2.34
#